data_AF-A0A8S2ECB8-F1
#
_entry.id   AF-A0A8S2ECB8-F1
#
_cell.length_a   1.000
_cell.length_b   1.000
_cell.length_c   1.000
_cell.angle_alpha   90.00
_cell.angle_beta   90.00
_cell.angle_gamma   90.00
#
_symmetry.space_group_name_H-M   'P 1'
#
loop_
_entity.id
_entity.type
_entity.pdbx_description
1 polymer ?
#
loop_
_entity_poly.entity_id
_entity_poly.type
_entity_poly.pdbx_seq_one_letter_code
_entity_poly.pdbx_strand_id
1 'polypeptide(L)'
;MLSSRRGDLKTDKGCLLTGSRLWTISYSKGIEQQSLSYTLAAFLGGVAEQEDDAKVVVLFMNNDYQTIDTEQIGPVSAIDRHNQTSLLNRTKTGVIKSLTRYINVYLILTRKSDVKKYGTNNDGNADNIVFMITQKGE
;
A
#
# COMPACT_ATOMS: atom_id res chain seq x y z
N MET A 1 33.13 2.75 9.72
CA MET A 1 32.84 1.46 9.07
C MET A 1 31.46 1.00 9.54
N LEU A 2 30.39 1.57 8.98
CA LEU A 2 29.01 1.30 9.39
C LEU A 2 28.36 0.45 8.30
N SER A 3 28.27 -0.84 8.58
CA SER A 3 27.56 -1.82 7.77
C SER A 3 26.06 -1.56 7.89
N SER A 4 25.44 -1.11 6.81
CA SER A 4 23.99 -1.18 6.64
C SER A 4 23.62 -2.66 6.53
N ARG A 5 23.08 -3.24 7.61
CA ARG A 5 22.42 -4.54 7.55
C ARG A 5 21.08 -4.34 6.85
N ARG A 6 21.06 -4.57 5.53
CA ARG A 6 19.85 -5.09 4.87
C ARG A 6 19.49 -6.37 5.61
N GLY A 7 18.35 -6.36 6.29
CA GLY A 7 17.71 -7.59 6.73
C GLY A 7 17.25 -8.33 5.48
N ASP A 8 18.17 -9.09 4.87
CA ASP A 8 17.84 -10.06 3.83
C ASP A 8 16.94 -11.11 4.49
N LEU A 9 15.63 -10.99 4.26
CA LEU A 9 14.69 -12.06 4.53
C LEU A 9 15.06 -13.22 3.59
N LYS A 10 15.78 -14.19 4.14
CA LYS A 10 16.11 -15.45 3.48
C LYS A 10 14.82 -16.11 3.01
N THR A 11 14.79 -16.34 1.72
CA THR A 11 13.88 -17.16 0.95
C THR A 11 13.78 -18.57 1.55
N ASP A 12 12.63 -18.90 2.13
CA ASP A 12 12.21 -20.28 2.32
C ASP A 12 10.91 -20.53 1.52
N LYS A 13 10.78 -21.77 1.07
CA LYS A 13 9.93 -22.29 0.00
C LYS A 13 8.50 -21.72 -0.01
N GLY A 14 8.23 -20.85 -0.98
CA GLY A 14 6.92 -20.22 -1.19
C GLY A 14 7.10 -18.76 -1.56
N CYS A 15 7.59 -18.51 -2.77
CA CYS A 15 8.00 -17.19 -3.25
C CYS A 15 6.81 -16.19 -3.23
N LEU A 16 6.61 -15.52 -2.09
CA LEU A 16 5.79 -14.31 -1.92
C LEU A 16 6.65 -13.14 -2.36
N LEU A 17 6.73 -12.89 -3.67
CA LEU A 17 7.34 -11.66 -4.19
C LEU A 17 6.39 -10.50 -3.95
N THR A 18 6.49 -9.88 -2.77
CA THR A 18 5.83 -8.59 -2.53
C THR A 18 6.67 -7.49 -3.16
N GLY A 19 6.22 -6.93 -4.28
CA GLY A 19 6.76 -5.68 -4.79
C GLY A 19 6.29 -4.54 -3.89
N SER A 20 7.15 -4.01 -3.03
CA SER A 20 6.85 -2.82 -2.22
C SER A 20 7.59 -1.60 -2.73
N ARG A 21 6.87 -0.60 -3.22
CA ARG A 21 7.41 0.75 -3.49
C ARG A 21 7.04 1.66 -2.34
N LEU A 22 8.02 2.41 -1.84
CA LEU A 22 7.86 3.36 -0.74
C LEU A 22 7.89 4.79 -1.26
N TRP A 23 6.88 5.57 -0.88
CA TRP A 23 6.91 7.03 -0.96
C TRP A 23 6.83 7.61 0.44
N THR A 24 7.75 8.49 0.79
CA THR A 24 7.76 9.21 2.07
C THR A 24 7.43 10.67 1.85
N ILE A 25 6.40 11.15 2.55
CA ILE A 25 6.05 12.58 2.63
C ILE A 25 6.45 13.08 4.02
N SER A 26 7.21 14.17 4.08
CA SER A 26 7.74 14.74 5.32
C SER A 26 7.28 16.19 5.51
N TYR A 27 7.01 16.59 6.76
CA TYR A 27 6.61 17.95 7.12
C TYR A 27 7.66 18.63 8.01
N SER A 28 8.00 19.89 7.71
CA SER A 28 9.01 20.68 8.45
C SER A 28 8.48 21.26 9.77
N LYS A 29 7.17 21.49 9.87
CA LYS A 29 6.44 21.71 11.11
C LYS A 29 5.40 20.62 11.25
N GLY A 30 5.19 20.17 12.48
CA GLY A 30 4.18 19.15 12.73
C GLY A 30 2.80 19.51 12.22
N ILE A 31 1.99 18.49 11.92
CA ILE A 31 0.55 18.70 11.75
C ILE A 31 -0.02 19.03 13.14
N GLU A 32 -0.17 20.33 13.41
CA GLU A 32 -0.73 20.89 14.63
C GLU A 32 -2.19 21.28 14.41
N GLN A 33 -3.10 20.64 15.16
CA GLN A 33 -4.54 20.91 15.38
C GLN A 33 -5.47 21.24 14.18
N GLN A 34 -4.94 21.45 12.98
CA GLN A 34 -5.69 21.63 11.75
C GLN A 34 -5.92 20.27 11.13
N SER A 35 -7.19 19.88 11.00
CA SER A 35 -7.61 18.55 10.57
C SER A 35 -7.36 18.37 9.07
N LEU A 36 -6.10 18.14 8.68
CA LEU A 36 -5.77 17.70 7.33
C LEU A 36 -6.56 16.43 7.04
N SER A 37 -7.27 16.42 5.92
CA SER A 37 -7.94 15.23 5.41
C SER A 37 -7.11 14.62 4.30
N TYR A 38 -7.31 13.33 4.03
CA TYR A 38 -6.68 12.65 2.92
C TYR A 38 -7.70 11.89 2.07
N THR A 39 -7.34 11.68 0.81
CA THR A 39 -7.98 10.74 -0.11
C THR A 39 -6.91 9.79 -0.63
N LEU A 40 -7.07 8.50 -0.35
CA LEU A 40 -6.29 7.41 -0.91
C LEU A 40 -7.12 6.73 -1.99
N ALA A 41 -6.60 6.67 -3.22
CA ALA A 41 -7.27 6.01 -4.33
C ALA A 41 -6.26 5.22 -5.18
N ALA A 42 -6.72 4.11 -5.76
CA ALA A 42 -5.97 3.36 -6.76
C ALA A 42 -6.90 2.47 -7.57
N PHE A 43 -6.48 2.14 -8.79
CA PHE A 43 -7.04 1.01 -9.54
C PHE A 43 -6.24 -0.23 -9.17
N LEU A 44 -6.88 -1.23 -8.56
CA LEU A 44 -6.24 -2.44 -8.05
C LEU A 44 -6.87 -3.68 -8.67
N GLY A 45 -6.08 -4.68 -9.00
CA GLY A 45 -6.60 -5.92 -9.57
C GLY A 45 -5.54 -6.91 -9.97
N GLY A 46 -5.77 -7.58 -11.10
CA GLY A 46 -4.92 -8.67 -11.58
C GLY A 46 -5.51 -9.36 -12.81
N VAL A 47 -5.04 -10.58 -13.08
CA VAL A 47 -5.34 -11.32 -14.32
C VAL A 47 -6.35 -12.45 -14.06
N ALA A 48 -7.38 -12.56 -14.91
CA ALA A 48 -8.32 -13.68 -15.00
C ALA A 48 -8.75 -14.25 -13.63
N GLU A 49 -8.73 -15.56 -13.44
CA GLU A 49 -9.03 -16.27 -12.20
C GLU A 49 -7.84 -16.40 -11.23
N GLN A 50 -6.70 -15.78 -11.54
CA GLN A 50 -5.52 -15.85 -10.67
C GLN A 50 -5.77 -15.12 -9.35
N GLU A 51 -5.44 -15.77 -8.25
CA GLU A 51 -5.77 -15.29 -6.90
C GLU A 51 -4.79 -14.25 -6.35
N ASP A 52 -3.74 -13.91 -7.10
CA ASP A 52 -2.83 -12.82 -6.78
C ASP A 52 -3.60 -11.54 -6.50
N ASP A 53 -3.19 -10.82 -5.46
CA ASP A 53 -3.91 -9.63 -5.00
C ASP A 53 -3.03 -8.38 -4.99
N ALA A 54 -3.71 -7.23 -5.10
CA ALA A 54 -3.08 -5.92 -4.98
C ALA A 54 -3.78 -5.10 -3.89
N LYS A 55 -2.99 -4.44 -3.05
CA LYS A 55 -3.47 -3.48 -2.04
C LYS A 55 -2.50 -2.33 -1.86
N VAL A 56 -3.01 -1.20 -1.35
CA VAL A 56 -2.18 -0.07 -0.93
C VAL A 56 -2.37 0.15 0.55
N VAL A 57 -1.27 0.23 1.29
CA VAL A 57 -1.23 0.49 2.74
C VAL A 57 -0.55 1.84 2.96
N VAL A 58 -1.12 2.66 3.84
CA VAL A 58 -0.56 3.94 4.26
C VAL A 58 -0.25 3.87 5.74
N LEU A 59 0.99 4.15 6.11
CA LEU A 59 1.43 4.25 7.51
C LEU A 59 1.66 5.73 7.84
N PHE A 60 1.00 6.20 8.88
CA PHE A 60 1.23 7.52 9.45
C PHE A 60 2.14 7.35 10.66
N MET A 61 3.24 8.11 10.72
CA MET A 61 4.27 7.95 11.75
C MET A 61 4.62 9.27 12.42
N ASN A 62 5.01 9.19 13.69
CA ASN A 62 5.52 10.32 14.47
C ASN A 62 7.01 10.61 14.16
N ASN A 63 7.60 11.59 14.86
CA ASN A 63 9.01 11.99 14.67
C ASN A 63 10.01 10.88 15.01
N ASP A 64 9.62 9.88 15.81
CA ASP A 64 10.43 8.72 16.19
C ASP A 64 10.27 7.55 15.21
N TYR A 65 9.64 7.78 14.04
CA TYR A 65 9.29 6.76 13.05
C TYR A 65 8.36 5.65 13.57
N GLN A 66 7.67 5.86 14.68
CA GLN A 66 6.67 4.93 15.18
C GLN A 66 5.36 5.13 14.43
N THR A 67 4.76 4.05 13.93
CA THR A 67 3.44 4.08 13.31
C THR A 67 2.37 4.43 14.36
N ILE A 68 1.65 5.52 14.14
CA ILE A 68 0.55 6.00 14.98
C ILE A 68 -0.81 5.77 14.33
N ASP A 69 -0.84 5.53 13.01
CA ASP A 69 -2.04 5.14 12.30
C ASP A 69 -1.73 4.31 11.06
N THR A 70 -2.68 3.48 10.63
CA THR A 70 -2.55 2.64 9.43
C THR A 70 -3.87 2.59 8.67
N GLU A 71 -3.78 2.80 7.37
CA GLU A 71 -4.92 2.83 6.47
C GLU A 71 -4.67 1.97 5.23
N GLN A 72 -5.73 1.47 4.60
CA GLN A 72 -5.61 0.54 3.47
C GLN A 72 -6.78 0.65 2.48
N ILE A 73 -6.47 0.46 1.20
CA ILE A 73 -7.44 0.05 0.15
C ILE A 73 -7.02 -1.30 -0.45
N GLY A 74 -8.01 -2.12 -0.82
CA GLY A 74 -7.80 -3.53 -1.18
C GLY A 74 -7.65 -4.44 0.05
N PRO A 75 -7.27 -5.72 -0.11
CA PRO A 75 -6.87 -6.36 -1.37
C PRO A 75 -8.01 -6.43 -2.40
N VAL A 76 -7.64 -6.45 -3.68
CA VAL A 76 -8.54 -6.87 -4.76
C VAL A 76 -8.11 -8.26 -5.22
N SER A 77 -9.00 -9.23 -5.01
CA SER A 77 -8.83 -10.64 -5.36
C SER A 77 -9.46 -10.98 -6.72
N ALA A 78 -9.28 -12.23 -7.19
CA ALA A 78 -10.02 -12.76 -8.35
C ALA A 78 -11.54 -12.67 -8.16
N ILE A 79 -12.03 -12.93 -6.94
CA ILE A 79 -13.46 -12.91 -6.62
C ILE A 79 -14.03 -11.50 -6.77
N ASP A 80 -13.32 -10.49 -6.26
CA ASP A 80 -13.70 -9.08 -6.43
C ASP A 80 -13.80 -8.69 -7.92
N ARG A 81 -12.93 -9.27 -8.75
CA ARG A 81 -12.87 -9.06 -10.20
C ARG A 81 -13.82 -9.95 -11.00
N HIS A 82 -14.64 -10.77 -10.33
CA HIS A 82 -15.47 -11.79 -10.98
C HIS A 82 -14.70 -12.70 -11.94
N ASN A 83 -13.46 -13.06 -11.58
CA ASN A 83 -12.53 -13.87 -12.37
C ASN A 83 -12.17 -13.27 -13.75
N GLN A 84 -12.21 -11.94 -13.90
CA GLN A 84 -11.84 -11.25 -15.15
C GLN A 84 -10.59 -10.38 -14.96
N THR A 85 -9.72 -10.33 -15.96
CA THR A 85 -8.62 -9.36 -15.98
C THR A 85 -9.18 -7.94 -15.93
N SER A 86 -8.97 -7.27 -14.81
CA SER A 86 -9.56 -5.96 -14.55
C SER A 86 -8.84 -5.26 -13.41
N LEU A 87 -8.95 -3.93 -13.39
CA LEU A 87 -8.59 -3.12 -12.24
C LEU A 87 -9.85 -2.45 -11.70
N LEU A 88 -10.07 -2.56 -10.40
CA LEU A 88 -11.20 -1.97 -9.69
C LEU A 88 -10.74 -0.72 -8.95
N ASN A 89 -11.46 0.38 -9.12
CA ASN A 89 -11.20 1.59 -8.37
C ASN A 89 -11.53 1.36 -6.89
N ARG A 90 -10.55 1.59 -6.01
CA ARG A 90 -10.72 1.56 -4.56
C ARG A 90 -10.33 2.91 -4.01
N THR A 91 -11.20 3.49 -3.19
CA THR A 91 -11.01 4.81 -2.58
C THR A 91 -11.29 4.76 -1.09
N LYS A 92 -10.49 5.48 -0.31
CA LYS A 92 -10.72 5.73 1.11
C LYS A 92 -10.40 7.18 1.43
N THR A 93 -11.26 7.84 2.19
CA THR A 93 -11.00 9.17 2.75
C THR A 93 -10.85 9.07 4.26
N GLY A 94 -10.10 10.00 4.84
CA GLY A 94 -9.93 10.06 6.29
C GLY A 94 -9.26 11.34 6.74
N VAL A 95 -8.96 11.41 8.04
CA VAL A 95 -8.25 12.53 8.66
C VAL A 95 -6.84 12.10 9.05
N ILE A 96 -5.87 12.99 8.89
CA ILE A 96 -4.51 12.76 9.35
C ILE A 96 -4.45 13.14 10.83
N LYS A 97 -4.17 12.14 11.69
CA LYS A 97 -4.05 12.35 13.13
C LYS A 97 -2.91 13.33 13.44
N SER A 98 -3.11 14.12 14.50
CA SER A 98 -2.07 14.98 15.04
C SER A 98 -0.81 14.18 15.36
N LEU A 99 0.34 14.86 15.42
CA LEU A 99 1.66 14.25 15.63
C LEU A 99 2.20 13.41 14.45
N THR A 100 1.44 13.25 13.35
CA THR A 100 1.98 12.72 12.10
C THR A 100 3.12 13.62 11.60
N ARG A 101 4.20 13.00 11.14
CA ARG A 101 5.43 13.63 10.63
C ARG A 101 5.90 12.99 9.35
N TYR A 102 5.69 11.68 9.24
CA TYR A 102 5.98 10.92 8.04
C TYR A 102 4.74 10.15 7.60
N ILE A 103 4.52 10.07 6.30
CA ILE A 103 3.52 9.21 5.69
C ILE A 103 4.23 8.31 4.70
N ASN A 104 4.14 7.00 4.93
CA ASN A 104 4.68 5.99 4.03
C ASN A 104 3.54 5.30 3.31
N VAL A 105 3.56 5.34 1.98
CA VAL A 105 2.60 4.62 1.12
C VAL A 105 3.31 3.41 0.53
N TYR A 106 2.70 2.23 0.69
CA TYR A 106 3.18 0.96 0.18
C TYR A 106 2.17 0.38 -0.79
N LEU A 107 2.59 0.14 -2.02
CA LEU A 107 1.93 -0.87 -2.86
C LEU A 107 2.38 -2.25 -2.39
N ILE A 108 1.44 -3.18 -2.23
CA ILE A 108 1.70 -4.58 -1.88
C ILE A 108 0.99 -5.43 -2.92
N LEU A 109 1.77 -6.19 -3.68
CA LEU A 109 1.31 -7.18 -4.63
C LEU A 109 1.60 -8.56 -4.05
N THR A 110 0.60 -9.38 -3.79
CA THR A 110 0.78 -10.67 -3.12
C THR A 110 0.58 -11.80 -4.10
N ARG A 111 1.64 -12.57 -4.37
CA ARG A 111 1.52 -13.83 -5.10
C ARG A 111 0.85 -14.90 -4.24
N LYS A 112 -0.20 -15.55 -4.73
CA LYS A 112 -0.78 -16.73 -4.10
C LYS A 112 -0.05 -17.99 -4.57
N SER A 113 0.19 -18.87 -3.61
CA SER A 113 1.24 -19.88 -3.70
C SER A 113 0.90 -21.12 -4.51
N ASP A 114 -0.30 -21.25 -5.07
CA ASP A 114 -0.65 -22.40 -5.92
C ASP A 114 -0.03 -22.26 -7.32
N VAL A 115 1.26 -22.58 -7.39
CA VAL A 115 2.06 -22.52 -8.62
C VAL A 115 1.58 -23.47 -9.70
N LYS A 116 0.86 -24.54 -9.33
CA LYS A 116 0.34 -25.50 -10.30
C LYS A 116 -0.89 -24.96 -11.00
N LYS A 117 -1.65 -24.09 -10.34
CA LYS A 117 -2.89 -23.52 -10.86
C LYS A 117 -2.68 -22.17 -11.55
N TYR A 118 -1.76 -21.34 -11.05
CA TYR A 118 -1.62 -19.93 -11.47
C TYR A 118 -0.23 -19.54 -11.98
N GLY A 119 0.72 -20.48 -12.03
CA GLY A 119 2.08 -20.22 -12.52
C GLY A 119 3.01 -19.62 -11.46
N THR A 120 4.16 -19.10 -11.91
CA THR A 120 5.26 -18.64 -11.03
C THR A 120 5.33 -17.13 -10.86
N ASN A 121 4.58 -16.37 -11.65
CA ASN A 121 4.60 -14.92 -11.65
C ASN A 121 3.67 -14.35 -10.57
N ASN A 122 3.87 -13.07 -10.22
CA ASN A 122 2.92 -12.30 -9.43
C ASN A 122 2.14 -11.42 -10.39
N ASP A 123 0.87 -11.74 -10.59
CA ASP A 123 -0.04 -11.09 -11.51
C ASP A 123 -1.01 -10.14 -10.78
N GLY A 124 -0.72 -9.79 -9.53
CA GLY A 124 -1.33 -8.65 -8.85
C GLY A 124 -0.90 -7.36 -9.55
N ASN A 125 -1.84 -6.46 -9.81
CA ASN A 125 -1.58 -5.26 -10.60
C ASN A 125 -2.23 -4.00 -9.99
N ALA A 126 -1.61 -2.85 -10.21
CA ALA A 126 -2.10 -1.57 -9.73
C ALA A 126 -1.75 -0.43 -10.70
N ASP A 127 -2.65 0.54 -10.80
CA ASP A 127 -2.44 1.76 -11.59
C ASP A 127 -3.06 2.99 -10.91
N ASN A 128 -2.63 4.18 -11.31
CA ASN A 128 -3.11 5.48 -10.84
C ASN A 128 -3.23 5.56 -9.30
N ILE A 129 -2.17 5.14 -8.60
CA ILE A 129 -2.11 5.25 -7.14
C ILE A 129 -1.96 6.73 -6.76
N VAL A 130 -2.95 7.24 -6.04
CA VAL A 130 -3.02 8.63 -5.60
C VAL A 130 -3.20 8.67 -4.09
N PHE A 131 -2.34 9.43 -3.43
CA PHE A 131 -2.54 9.88 -2.06
C PHE A 131 -2.55 11.40 -2.04
N MET A 132 -3.73 11.97 -1.86
CA MET A 132 -3.95 13.41 -1.86
C MET A 132 -4.27 13.88 -0.45
N ILE A 133 -3.66 15.00 -0.06
CA ILE A 133 -3.89 15.63 1.24
C ILE A 133 -4.60 16.95 0.98
N THR A 134 -5.67 17.20 1.72
CA THR A 134 -6.48 18.40 1.61
C THR A 134 -6.52 19.10 2.95
N GLN A 135 -6.15 20.37 2.96
CA GLN A 135 -6.37 21.25 4.10
C GLN A 135 -7.78 21.82 4.00
N LYS A 136 -8.53 21.81 5.11
CA LYS A 136 -9.74 22.63 5.17
C LYS A 136 -9.29 24.09 5.16
N GLY A 137 -9.70 24.85 4.14
CA GLY A 137 -9.48 26.29 4.13
C GLY A 137 -10.16 26.93 5.34
N GLU A 138 -9.50 27.93 5.92
CA GLU A 138 -10.11 28.83 6.91
C GLU A 138 -11.23 29.67 6.29
#